data_AF-A0A973CLE1-F1
#
_entry.id   AF-A0A973CLE1-F1
#
_cell.length_a   1.000
_cell.length_b   1.000
_cell.length_c   1.000
_cell.angle_alpha   90.00
_cell.angle_beta   90.00
_cell.angle_gamma   90.00
#
_symmetry.space_group_name_H-M   'P 1'
#
loop_
_entity.id
_entity.type
_entity.pdbx_description
1 polymer ?
#
loop_
_entity_poly.entity_id
_entity_poly.type
_entity_poly.pdbx_seq_one_letter_code
_entity_poly.pdbx_strand_id
1 'polypeptide(L)'
;MAKRTLKSTWAQLEKFSNSYLKGNEDTLEKIDDLCDKANDVEIAGAILTLFVKEHIADVSELVFISGLEKKKIPSWQADYSTKTNIFKVHPLSVFKLYNEIQDYETIEVTEETTEEEFLHCRYINFLIELGKLPTIYFFFLLVLQRVAYTTGIAHVEKRGGIVELAEGEAYHTMLWGFKELQKFVESQWGVHIRATYKITWFESEWITGR
;
A
#
# COMPACT_ATOMS: atom_id res chain seq x y z
N MET A 1 27.66 15.64 -1.59
CA MET A 1 26.84 14.44 -1.35
C MET A 1 25.82 14.32 -2.47
N ALA A 2 25.61 13.13 -3.04
CA ALA A 2 24.57 12.93 -4.05
C ALA A 2 23.18 13.21 -3.46
N LYS A 3 22.32 13.91 -4.19
CA LYS A 3 20.97 14.25 -3.73
C LYS A 3 20.19 12.94 -3.52
N ARG A 4 19.71 12.70 -2.30
CA ARG A 4 18.86 11.53 -2.00
C ARG A 4 17.59 11.63 -2.83
N THR A 5 17.26 10.54 -3.50
CA THR A 5 16.01 10.39 -4.26
C THR A 5 15.14 9.35 -3.58
N LEU A 6 13.83 9.41 -3.77
CA LEU A 6 12.92 8.38 -3.30
C LEU A 6 13.38 6.99 -3.75
N LYS A 7 13.78 6.82 -5.02
CA LYS A 7 14.28 5.54 -5.55
C LYS A 7 15.51 5.03 -4.78
N SER A 8 16.51 5.89 -4.52
CA SER A 8 17.72 5.49 -3.80
C SER A 8 17.47 5.20 -2.32
N THR A 9 16.56 5.94 -1.69
CA THR A 9 16.18 5.73 -0.29
C THR A 9 15.39 4.44 -0.15
N TRP A 10 14.42 4.22 -1.03
CA TRP A 10 13.58 3.03 -1.05
C TRP A 10 14.40 1.75 -1.28
N ALA A 11 15.36 1.77 -2.21
CA ALA A 11 16.25 0.63 -2.43
C ALA A 11 17.12 0.29 -1.19
N GLN A 12 17.52 1.29 -0.39
CA GLN A 12 18.25 1.05 0.86
C GLN A 12 17.32 0.53 1.96
N LEU A 13 16.12 1.09 2.09
CA LEU A 13 15.09 0.59 2.99
C LEU A 13 14.75 -0.87 2.67
N GLU A 14 14.61 -1.23 1.39
CA GLU A 14 14.38 -2.60 0.93
C GLU A 14 15.50 -3.53 1.36
N LYS A 15 16.75 -3.14 1.10
CA LYS A 15 17.92 -3.93 1.50
C LYS A 15 17.96 -4.21 3.00
N PHE A 16 17.78 -3.18 3.83
CA PHE A 16 17.85 -3.34 5.28
C PHE A 16 16.62 -4.05 5.83
N SER A 17 15.43 -3.78 5.31
CA SER A 17 14.21 -4.49 5.72
C SER A 17 14.30 -5.98 5.41
N ASN A 18 14.77 -6.35 4.21
CA ASN A 18 14.98 -7.76 3.86
C ASN A 18 16.06 -8.42 4.70
N SER A 19 17.07 -7.68 5.16
CA SER A 19 18.06 -8.18 6.10
C SER A 19 17.45 -8.42 7.49
N TYR A 20 16.63 -7.49 7.97
CA TYR A 20 15.91 -7.61 9.24
C TYR A 20 14.97 -8.83 9.24
N LEU A 21 14.16 -8.98 8.17
CA LEU A 21 13.23 -10.09 8.01
C LEU A 21 13.91 -11.47 7.95
N LYS A 22 15.21 -11.51 7.60
CA LYS A 22 16.06 -12.72 7.62
C LYS A 22 16.73 -12.96 8.98
N GLY A 23 16.41 -12.16 10.00
CA GLY A 23 16.89 -12.32 11.37
C GLY A 23 18.06 -11.41 11.77
N ASN A 24 18.48 -10.46 10.92
CA ASN A 24 19.52 -9.51 11.28
C ASN A 24 18.92 -8.27 11.97
N GLU A 25 18.69 -8.38 13.27
CA GLU A 25 18.04 -7.32 14.07
C GLU A 25 18.82 -5.99 14.10
N ASP A 26 20.15 -6.02 13.96
CA ASP A 26 21.03 -4.82 13.94
C ASP A 26 20.72 -3.88 12.77
N THR A 27 19.97 -4.34 11.78
CA THR A 27 19.56 -3.49 10.66
C THR A 27 18.37 -2.59 10.98
N LEU A 28 17.68 -2.78 12.11
CA LEU A 28 16.56 -1.93 12.51
C LEU A 28 16.99 -0.48 12.74
N GLU A 29 18.13 -0.26 13.40
CA GLU A 29 18.69 1.09 13.60
C GLU A 29 18.98 1.78 12.27
N LYS A 30 19.43 1.02 11.25
CA LYS A 30 19.68 1.56 9.90
C LYS A 30 18.39 1.91 9.17
N ILE A 31 17.30 1.18 9.42
CA ILE A 31 15.98 1.50 8.88
C ILE A 31 15.49 2.80 9.51
N ASP A 32 15.63 2.94 10.83
CA ASP A 32 15.26 4.14 11.59
C ASP A 32 15.99 5.39 11.09
N ASP A 33 17.32 5.29 10.99
CA ASP A 33 18.18 6.30 10.41
C ASP A 33 17.79 6.72 8.99
N LEU A 34 17.21 5.81 8.21
CA LEU A 34 16.76 6.10 6.85
C LEU A 34 15.37 6.73 6.82
N CYS A 35 14.46 6.30 7.70
CA CYS A 35 13.15 6.91 7.89
C CYS A 35 13.31 8.38 8.25
N ASP A 36 14.12 8.69 9.26
CA ASP A 36 14.39 10.07 9.70
C ASP A 36 14.95 10.93 8.56
N LYS A 37 15.98 10.41 7.88
CA LYS A 37 16.58 11.13 6.75
C LYS A 37 15.61 11.28 5.56
N ALA A 38 14.65 10.36 5.38
CA ALA A 38 13.64 10.47 4.33
C ALA A 38 12.58 11.52 4.66
N ASN A 39 12.23 11.64 5.95
CA ASN A 39 11.34 12.67 6.47
C ASN A 39 11.99 14.07 6.34
N ASP A 40 13.29 14.19 6.63
CA ASP A 40 14.03 15.46 6.57
C ASP A 40 14.19 16.05 5.16
N VAL A 41 14.30 15.19 4.14
CA VAL A 41 14.60 15.61 2.75
C VAL A 41 13.35 15.74 1.86
N GLU A 42 12.18 15.97 2.47
CA GLU A 42 10.88 16.18 1.82
C GLU A 42 10.41 15.04 0.90
N ILE A 43 11.02 13.85 0.94
CA ILE A 43 10.54 12.69 0.17
C ILE A 43 9.12 12.33 0.60
N ALA A 44 8.89 12.29 1.93
CA ALA A 44 7.58 12.03 2.50
C ALA A 44 6.57 13.13 2.12
N GLY A 45 7.01 14.39 2.09
CA GLY A 45 6.19 15.54 1.66
C GLY A 45 5.78 15.49 0.19
N ALA A 46 6.65 14.99 -0.70
CA ALA A 46 6.31 14.77 -2.10
C ALA A 46 5.22 13.70 -2.26
N ILE A 47 5.31 12.59 -1.52
CA ILE A 47 4.32 11.51 -1.54
C ILE A 47 2.97 12.01 -1.00
N LEU A 48 2.99 12.74 0.12
CA LEU A 48 1.82 13.40 0.69
C LEU A 48 1.09 14.26 -0.37
N THR A 49 1.86 15.07 -1.10
CA THR A 49 1.30 15.99 -2.10
C THR A 49 0.70 15.24 -3.30
N LEU A 50 1.39 14.21 -3.79
CA LEU A 50 1.02 13.51 -5.02
C LEU A 50 -0.07 12.45 -4.84
N PHE A 51 -0.17 11.82 -3.66
CA PHE A 51 -1.03 10.65 -3.48
C PHE A 51 -2.09 10.80 -2.38
N VAL A 52 -1.92 11.75 -1.45
CA VAL A 52 -2.79 11.86 -0.27
C VAL A 52 -3.61 13.14 -0.29
N LYS A 53 -2.99 14.29 -0.51
CA LYS A 53 -3.65 15.61 -0.42
C LYS A 53 -4.74 15.84 -1.46
N GLU A 54 -4.67 15.17 -2.61
CA GLU A 54 -5.75 15.24 -3.61
C GLU A 54 -7.06 14.61 -3.11
N HIS A 55 -6.99 13.71 -2.12
CA HIS A 55 -8.14 12.98 -1.61
C HIS A 55 -8.49 13.33 -0.15
N ILE A 56 -7.50 13.70 0.66
CA ILE A 56 -7.66 14.03 2.08
C ILE A 56 -6.93 15.35 2.35
N ALA A 57 -7.66 16.47 2.28
CA ALA A 57 -7.09 17.80 2.37
C ALA A 57 -6.47 18.12 3.74
N ASP A 58 -7.01 17.54 4.81
CA ASP A 58 -6.65 17.87 6.19
C ASP A 58 -5.35 17.21 6.69
N VAL A 59 -4.72 16.34 5.88
CA VAL A 59 -3.47 15.68 6.26
C VAL A 59 -2.35 16.72 6.34
N SER A 60 -1.81 16.89 7.55
CA SER A 60 -0.73 17.85 7.82
C SER A 60 0.61 17.35 7.31
N GLU A 61 0.90 16.07 7.56
CA GLU A 61 2.19 15.45 7.23
C GLU A 61 2.06 13.97 6.90
N LEU A 62 3.03 13.48 6.12
CA LEU A 62 3.31 12.06 5.95
C LEU A 62 4.67 11.77 6.56
N VAL A 63 4.78 10.69 7.32
CA VAL A 63 6.02 10.29 7.98
C VAL A 63 6.30 8.81 7.77
N PHE A 64 7.56 8.48 7.46
CA PHE A 64 8.06 7.12 7.56
C PHE A 64 8.43 6.82 9.01
N ILE A 65 7.99 5.67 9.51
CA ILE A 65 8.33 5.20 10.86
C ILE A 65 8.77 3.74 10.84
N SER A 66 9.63 3.38 11.79
CA SER A 66 10.25 2.06 11.96
C SER A 66 9.94 1.42 13.32
N GLY A 67 9.14 2.12 14.13
CA GLY A 67 8.80 1.70 15.49
C GLY A 67 8.03 0.39 15.52
N LEU A 68 8.50 -0.56 16.33
CA LEU A 68 7.81 -1.82 16.57
C LEU A 68 6.66 -1.63 17.58
N GLU A 69 5.55 -2.33 17.35
CA GLU A 69 4.42 -2.37 18.27
C GLU A 69 4.50 -3.62 19.13
N LYS A 70 4.63 -3.45 20.46
CA LYS A 70 4.79 -4.56 21.41
C LYS A 70 5.90 -5.53 20.98
N LYS A 71 7.02 -4.97 20.49
CA LYS A 71 8.19 -5.69 19.95
C LYS A 71 7.91 -6.52 18.69
N LYS A 72 6.83 -6.23 17.97
CA LYS A 72 6.49 -6.89 16.70
C LYS A 72 6.39 -5.85 15.58
N ILE A 73 6.67 -6.30 14.36
CA ILE A 73 6.39 -5.52 13.15
C ILE A 73 4.87 -5.27 13.12
N PRO A 74 4.42 -4.01 13.00
CA PRO A 74 3.00 -3.69 12.91
C PRO A 74 2.33 -4.41 11.73
N SER A 75 1.07 -4.80 11.89
CA SER A 75 0.30 -5.44 10.80
C SER A 75 -0.08 -4.48 9.68
N TRP A 76 -0.07 -3.17 9.94
CA TRP A 76 -0.40 -2.13 8.98
C TRP A 76 0.86 -1.63 8.26
N GLN A 77 0.69 -1.22 6.99
CA GLN A 77 1.76 -0.69 6.13
C GLN A 77 1.66 0.82 5.98
N ALA A 78 0.43 1.32 5.90
CA ALA A 78 0.08 2.72 5.96
C ALA A 78 -1.07 2.89 6.96
N ASP A 79 -1.08 3.99 7.70
CA ASP A 79 -2.11 4.34 8.67
C ASP A 79 -2.36 5.85 8.69
N TYR A 80 -3.59 6.26 8.99
CA TYR A 80 -3.95 7.67 9.10
C TYR A 80 -4.79 7.91 10.36
N SER A 81 -4.34 8.87 11.16
CA SER A 81 -5.02 9.28 12.38
C SER A 81 -5.67 10.65 12.20
N THR A 82 -7.01 10.68 12.20
CA THR A 82 -7.81 11.93 12.17
C THR A 82 -7.63 12.79 13.43
N LYS A 83 -7.08 12.24 14.52
CA LYS A 83 -6.78 12.99 15.74
C LYS A 83 -5.53 13.84 15.62
N THR A 84 -4.54 13.33 14.89
CA THR A 84 -3.24 13.98 14.74
C THR A 84 -3.05 14.56 13.34
N ASN A 85 -3.90 14.19 12.38
CA ASN A 85 -3.79 14.48 10.95
C ASN A 85 -2.47 14.01 10.32
N ILE A 86 -1.87 12.97 10.90
CA ILE A 86 -0.59 12.41 10.46
C ILE A 86 -0.85 11.12 9.70
N PHE A 87 -0.28 11.02 8.51
CA PHE A 87 -0.23 9.81 7.71
C PHE A 87 1.09 9.09 7.95
N LYS A 88 1.03 7.84 8.42
CA LYS A 88 2.21 7.04 8.76
C LYS A 88 2.42 5.97 7.72
N VAL A 89 3.66 5.74 7.35
CA VAL A 89 4.08 4.60 6.54
C VAL A 89 5.10 3.82 7.34
N HIS A 90 4.96 2.50 7.38
CA HIS A 90 5.91 1.59 8.01
C HIS A 90 6.64 0.76 6.95
N PRO A 91 7.83 1.20 6.46
CA PRO A 91 8.52 0.54 5.35
C PRO A 91 8.78 -0.94 5.60
N LEU A 92 9.17 -1.31 6.82
CA LEU A 92 9.43 -2.70 7.17
C LEU A 92 8.16 -3.57 7.04
N SER A 93 6.99 -3.03 7.33
CA SER A 93 5.72 -3.74 7.13
C SER A 93 5.36 -3.85 5.65
N VAL A 94 5.71 -2.85 4.83
CA VAL A 94 5.54 -2.90 3.37
C VAL A 94 6.35 -4.05 2.78
N PHE A 95 7.64 -4.14 3.12
CA PHE A 95 8.50 -5.21 2.60
C PHE A 95 8.15 -6.59 3.18
N LYS A 96 7.68 -6.64 4.43
CA LYS A 96 7.15 -7.88 5.02
C LYS A 96 5.99 -8.42 4.17
N LEU A 97 4.98 -7.59 3.92
CA LEU A 97 3.82 -7.98 3.09
C LEU A 97 4.25 -8.33 1.66
N TYR A 98 5.14 -7.53 1.06
CA TYR A 98 5.61 -7.80 -0.29
C TYR A 98 6.31 -9.17 -0.40
N ASN A 99 7.12 -9.54 0.59
CA ASN A 99 7.78 -10.84 0.66
C ASN A 99 6.79 -11.97 0.90
N GLU A 100 5.82 -11.79 1.81
CA GLU A 100 4.75 -12.78 2.04
C GLU A 100 3.98 -13.10 0.76
N ILE A 101 3.69 -12.09 -0.06
CA ILE A 101 3.02 -12.26 -1.36
C ILE A 101 3.84 -13.11 -2.33
N GLN A 102 5.18 -13.06 -2.27
CA GLN A 102 6.02 -13.89 -3.15
C GLN A 102 5.89 -15.39 -2.84
N ASP A 103 5.44 -15.72 -1.63
CA ASP A 103 5.24 -17.10 -1.18
C ASP A 103 3.79 -17.57 -1.33
N TYR A 104 2.88 -16.72 -1.83
CA TYR A 104 1.48 -17.09 -2.05
C TYR A 104 1.31 -17.98 -3.28
N GLU A 105 0.50 -19.01 -3.12
CA GLU A 105 0.05 -19.87 -4.21
C GLU A 105 -1.33 -19.42 -4.72
N THR A 106 -1.56 -19.57 -6.02
CA THR A 106 -2.87 -19.25 -6.61
C THR A 106 -3.92 -20.16 -6.01
N ILE A 107 -5.01 -19.56 -5.52
CA ILE A 107 -6.12 -20.29 -4.92
C ILE A 107 -7.19 -20.55 -5.98
N GLU A 108 -7.52 -21.81 -6.20
CA GLU A 108 -8.61 -22.21 -7.10
C GLU A 108 -9.96 -22.11 -6.38
N VAL A 109 -10.93 -21.45 -7.03
CA VAL A 109 -12.31 -21.40 -6.55
C VAL A 109 -13.05 -22.65 -7.03
N THR A 110 -13.69 -23.35 -6.11
CA THR A 110 -14.47 -24.58 -6.36
C THR A 110 -15.97 -24.35 -6.15
N GLU A 111 -16.80 -25.31 -6.53
CA GLU A 111 -18.26 -25.26 -6.30
C GLU A 111 -18.63 -25.24 -4.81
N GLU A 112 -17.71 -25.64 -3.92
CA GLU A 112 -17.91 -25.67 -2.46
C GLU A 112 -17.48 -24.36 -1.77
N THR A 113 -16.88 -23.42 -2.51
CA THR A 113 -16.38 -22.16 -1.96
C THR A 113 -17.55 -21.28 -1.53
N THR A 114 -17.57 -20.89 -0.25
CA THR A 114 -18.56 -19.93 0.28
C THR A 114 -18.34 -18.52 -0.28
N GLU A 115 -19.31 -17.63 -0.13
CA GLU A 115 -19.20 -16.24 -0.59
C GLU A 115 -18.04 -15.47 0.07
N GLU A 116 -17.84 -15.67 1.37
CA GLU A 116 -16.74 -15.05 2.13
C GLU A 116 -15.38 -15.59 1.65
N GLU A 117 -15.27 -16.92 1.47
CA GLU A 117 -14.06 -17.56 0.94
C GLU A 117 -13.79 -17.11 -0.49
N PHE A 118 -14.83 -16.86 -1.28
CA PHE A 118 -14.68 -16.40 -2.65
C PHE A 118 -14.01 -15.02 -2.71
N LEU A 119 -14.44 -14.06 -1.88
CA LEU A 119 -13.81 -12.75 -1.79
C LEU A 119 -12.38 -12.84 -1.27
N HIS A 120 -12.13 -13.72 -0.30
CA HIS A 120 -10.78 -13.98 0.20
C HIS A 120 -9.86 -14.54 -0.91
N CYS A 121 -10.30 -15.57 -1.63
CA CYS A 121 -9.56 -16.17 -2.75
C CYS A 121 -9.23 -15.13 -3.82
N ARG A 122 -10.19 -14.27 -4.15
CA ARG A 122 -10.00 -13.17 -5.10
C ARG A 122 -8.98 -12.15 -4.61
N TYR A 123 -9.03 -11.79 -3.34
CA TYR A 123 -8.05 -10.88 -2.76
C TYR A 123 -6.64 -11.45 -2.85
N ILE A 124 -6.44 -12.71 -2.45
CA ILE A 124 -5.14 -13.37 -2.52
C ILE A 124 -4.63 -13.47 -3.96
N ASN A 125 -5.45 -13.92 -4.90
CA ASN A 125 -5.06 -14.00 -6.31
C ASN A 125 -4.73 -12.62 -6.89
N PHE A 126 -5.44 -11.58 -6.46
CA PHE A 126 -5.10 -10.21 -6.86
C PHE A 126 -3.78 -9.74 -6.23
N LEU A 127 -3.50 -10.07 -4.96
CA LEU A 127 -2.20 -9.77 -4.34
C LEU A 127 -1.05 -10.44 -5.09
N ILE A 128 -1.20 -11.69 -5.52
CA ILE A 128 -0.21 -12.40 -6.36
C ILE A 128 0.08 -11.61 -7.64
N GLU A 129 -0.95 -11.11 -8.31
CA GLU A 129 -0.80 -10.26 -9.50
C GLU A 129 -0.05 -8.95 -9.18
N LEU A 130 -0.35 -8.32 -8.04
CA LEU A 130 0.32 -7.12 -7.57
C LEU A 130 1.77 -7.36 -7.15
N GLY A 131 2.12 -8.60 -6.75
CA GLY A 131 3.48 -9.03 -6.45
C GLY A 131 4.47 -8.95 -7.62
N LYS A 132 3.97 -8.75 -8.85
CA LYS A 132 4.78 -8.51 -10.06
C LYS A 132 5.29 -7.06 -10.17
N LEU A 133 4.71 -6.14 -9.40
CA LEU A 133 5.08 -4.73 -9.41
C LEU A 133 6.44 -4.52 -8.73
N PRO A 134 7.25 -3.53 -9.16
CA PRO A 134 8.38 -3.08 -8.37
C PRO A 134 7.92 -2.64 -6.97
N THR A 135 8.71 -2.92 -5.94
CA THR A 135 8.40 -2.62 -4.54
C THR A 135 7.99 -1.16 -4.30
N ILE A 136 8.56 -0.23 -5.07
CA ILE A 136 8.20 1.20 -4.99
C ILE A 136 6.78 1.49 -5.49
N TYR A 137 6.29 0.77 -6.50
CA TYR A 137 4.91 0.90 -6.99
C TYR A 137 3.95 0.22 -6.02
N PHE A 138 4.34 -0.93 -5.47
CA PHE A 138 3.59 -1.58 -4.40
C PHE A 138 3.46 -0.69 -3.16
N PHE A 139 4.51 0.06 -2.81
CA PHE A 139 4.43 1.08 -1.78
C PHE A 139 3.38 2.15 -2.07
N PHE A 140 3.40 2.77 -3.25
CA PHE A 140 2.39 3.77 -3.63
C PHE A 140 0.98 3.20 -3.60
N LEU A 141 0.82 1.94 -4.02
CA LEU A 141 -0.45 1.22 -3.96
C LEU A 141 -0.99 1.13 -2.52
N LEU A 142 -0.15 0.79 -1.54
CA LEU A 142 -0.57 0.69 -0.14
C LEU A 142 -0.92 2.06 0.47
N VAL A 143 -0.27 3.13 0.04
CA VAL A 143 -0.67 4.50 0.41
C VAL A 143 -2.07 4.80 -0.14
N LEU A 144 -2.31 4.53 -1.42
CA LEU A 144 -3.61 4.75 -2.06
C LEU A 144 -4.72 3.85 -1.49
N GLN A 145 -4.40 2.61 -1.11
CA GLN A 145 -5.34 1.73 -0.42
C GLN A 145 -5.78 2.34 0.90
N ARG A 146 -4.85 2.90 1.68
CA ARG A 146 -5.20 3.58 2.93
C ARG A 146 -5.99 4.86 2.69
N VAL A 147 -5.69 5.60 1.63
CA VAL A 147 -6.51 6.75 1.22
C VAL A 147 -7.95 6.28 0.95
N ALA A 148 -8.14 5.23 0.14
CA ALA A 148 -9.46 4.68 -0.18
C ALA A 148 -10.24 4.22 1.05
N TYR A 149 -9.54 3.58 1.98
CA TYR A 149 -10.09 3.19 3.28
C TYR A 149 -10.58 4.42 4.06
N THR A 150 -9.74 5.44 4.18
CA THR A 150 -10.07 6.65 4.96
C THR A 150 -11.19 7.48 4.33
N THR A 151 -11.25 7.57 3.01
CA THR A 151 -12.31 8.30 2.30
C THR A 151 -13.60 7.50 2.16
N GLY A 152 -13.59 6.23 2.59
CA GLY A 152 -14.80 5.41 2.60
C GLY A 152 -15.25 4.93 1.23
N ILE A 153 -14.32 4.72 0.30
CA ILE A 153 -14.63 4.34 -1.09
C ILE A 153 -15.34 2.98 -1.17
N ALA A 154 -15.07 2.10 -0.19
CA ALA A 154 -15.71 0.80 -0.07
C ALA A 154 -16.95 0.82 0.85
N HIS A 155 -17.45 2.00 1.25
CA HIS A 155 -18.70 2.08 2.01
C HIS A 155 -19.91 1.96 1.08
N VAL A 156 -20.91 1.20 1.52
CA VAL A 156 -22.19 1.03 0.80
C VAL A 156 -23.31 1.62 1.64
N GLU A 157 -24.08 2.54 1.05
CA GLU A 157 -25.31 3.05 1.65
C GLU A 157 -26.45 2.04 1.45
N LYS A 158 -26.94 1.44 2.54
CA LYS A 158 -28.15 0.63 2.52
C LYS A 158 -29.41 1.50 2.58
N ARG A 159 -30.53 0.98 2.07
CA ARG A 159 -31.85 1.64 2.18
C ARG A 159 -32.13 1.97 3.65
N GLY A 160 -32.22 3.26 3.97
CA GLY A 160 -32.33 3.76 5.35
C GLY A 160 -31.20 4.71 5.78
N GLY A 161 -30.20 4.94 4.92
CA GLY A 161 -29.09 5.87 5.20
C GLY A 161 -28.02 5.32 6.14
N ILE A 162 -28.04 4.00 6.37
CA ILE A 162 -27.00 3.31 7.13
C ILE A 162 -25.83 3.06 6.19
N VAL A 163 -24.68 3.66 6.50
CA VAL A 163 -23.41 3.43 5.83
C VAL A 163 -22.74 2.24 6.50
N GLU A 164 -22.51 1.16 5.76
CA GLU A 164 -21.79 -0.02 6.24
C GLU A 164 -20.53 -0.25 5.41
N LEU A 165 -19.53 -0.86 6.05
CA LEU A 165 -18.34 -1.38 5.38
C LEU A 165 -18.75 -2.53 4.46
N ALA A 166 -18.38 -2.44 3.18
CA ALA A 166 -18.59 -3.56 2.27
C ALA A 166 -17.81 -4.80 2.73
N GLU A 167 -18.40 -5.97 2.51
CA GLU A 167 -17.66 -7.22 2.57
C GLU A 167 -16.49 -7.17 1.58
N GLY A 168 -15.32 -7.69 1.98
CA GLY A 168 -14.12 -7.59 1.15
C GLY A 168 -13.57 -6.16 1.01
N GLU A 169 -13.78 -5.28 1.98
CA GLU A 169 -13.26 -3.90 1.99
C GLU A 169 -11.78 -3.80 1.57
N ALA A 170 -10.91 -4.64 2.15
CA ALA A 170 -9.48 -4.65 1.84
C ALA A 170 -9.21 -4.88 0.34
N TYR A 171 -10.02 -5.73 -0.29
CA TYR A 171 -9.95 -6.02 -1.71
C TYR A 171 -10.47 -4.85 -2.56
N HIS A 172 -11.62 -4.27 -2.21
CA HIS A 172 -12.18 -3.13 -2.94
C HIS A 172 -11.32 -1.87 -2.86
N THR A 173 -10.77 -1.56 -1.68
CA THR A 173 -9.81 -0.46 -1.49
C THR A 173 -8.51 -0.70 -2.26
N MET A 174 -8.04 -1.95 -2.33
CA MET A 174 -6.86 -2.31 -3.13
C MET A 174 -7.13 -2.16 -4.63
N LEU A 175 -8.29 -2.60 -5.12
CA LEU A 175 -8.69 -2.43 -6.52
C LEU A 175 -8.76 -0.93 -6.90
N TRP A 176 -9.35 -0.10 -6.03
CA TRP A 176 -9.34 1.35 -6.24
C TRP A 176 -7.93 1.91 -6.26
N GLY A 177 -7.10 1.54 -5.27
CA GLY A 177 -5.72 2.01 -5.18
C GLY A 177 -4.90 1.64 -6.43
N PHE A 178 -5.14 0.45 -6.98
CA PHE A 178 -4.47 0.02 -8.21
C PHE A 178 -4.94 0.84 -9.42
N LYS A 179 -6.23 1.15 -9.52
CA LYS A 179 -6.77 2.02 -10.57
C LYS A 179 -6.15 3.42 -10.54
N GLU A 180 -6.07 4.05 -9.37
CA GLU A 180 -5.45 5.37 -9.24
C GLU A 180 -3.95 5.34 -9.50
N LEU A 181 -3.25 4.30 -9.03
CA LEU A 181 -1.83 4.12 -9.35
C LEU A 181 -1.62 4.01 -10.87
N GLN A 182 -2.45 3.25 -11.58
CA GLN A 182 -2.36 3.14 -13.03
C GLN A 182 -2.52 4.50 -13.72
N LYS A 183 -3.54 5.28 -13.34
CA LYS A 183 -3.75 6.62 -13.89
C LYS A 183 -2.58 7.55 -13.62
N PHE A 184 -2.06 7.54 -12.39
CA PHE A 184 -0.93 8.37 -12.01
C PHE A 184 0.32 8.01 -12.84
N VAL A 185 0.68 6.72 -12.89
CA VAL A 185 1.88 6.26 -13.59
C VAL A 185 1.79 6.45 -15.10
N GLU A 186 0.62 6.26 -15.68
CA GLU A 186 0.39 6.52 -17.10
C GLU A 186 0.48 8.01 -17.41
N SER A 187 -0.16 8.87 -16.61
CA SER A 187 -0.15 10.33 -16.84
C SER A 187 1.22 10.97 -16.61
N GLN A 188 1.95 10.54 -15.58
CA GLN A 188 3.23 11.14 -15.20
C GLN A 188 4.41 10.56 -15.98
N TRP A 189 4.39 9.24 -16.25
CA TRP A 189 5.54 8.53 -16.81
C TRP A 189 5.27 7.84 -18.14
N GLY A 190 4.04 7.85 -18.65
CA GLY A 190 3.67 7.19 -19.91
C GLY A 190 3.78 5.66 -19.84
N VAL A 191 3.72 5.09 -18.64
CA VAL A 191 3.88 3.65 -18.42
C VAL A 191 2.52 2.99 -18.20
N HIS A 192 2.14 2.08 -19.10
CA HIS A 192 0.99 1.22 -18.88
C HIS A 192 1.39 0.05 -17.97
N ILE A 193 1.09 0.17 -16.66
CA ILE A 193 1.51 -0.80 -15.62
C ILE A 193 1.13 -2.24 -16.00
N ARG A 194 -0.11 -2.48 -16.41
CA ARG A 194 -0.59 -3.83 -16.75
C ARG A 194 0.23 -4.48 -17.86
N ALA A 195 0.45 -3.74 -18.95
CA ALA A 195 1.23 -4.23 -20.08
C ALA A 195 2.71 -4.44 -19.69
N THR A 196 3.27 -3.51 -18.91
CA THR A 196 4.68 -3.54 -18.51
C THR A 196 5.00 -4.71 -17.58
N TYR A 197 4.13 -4.97 -16.60
CA TYR A 197 4.35 -6.00 -15.57
C TYR A 197 3.49 -7.25 -15.75
N LYS A 198 2.82 -7.39 -16.91
CA LYS A 198 1.98 -8.54 -17.27
C LYS A 198 0.92 -8.87 -16.20
N ILE A 199 0.21 -7.83 -15.75
CA ILE A 199 -0.91 -7.97 -14.81
C ILE A 199 -2.18 -8.27 -15.59
N THR A 200 -2.83 -9.40 -15.30
CA THR A 200 -4.01 -9.91 -16.01
C THR A 200 -5.32 -9.72 -15.22
N TRP A 201 -5.28 -9.00 -14.11
CA TRP A 201 -6.46 -8.77 -13.25
C TRP A 201 -7.24 -7.51 -13.63
N PHE A 202 -8.37 -7.61 -14.33
CA PHE A 202 -9.09 -6.45 -14.93
C PHE A 202 -10.12 -5.73 -14.06
N GLU A 203 -10.42 -6.27 -12.89
CA GLU A 203 -11.60 -5.85 -12.13
C GLU A 203 -11.46 -4.47 -11.48
N SER A 204 -10.23 -3.94 -11.36
CA SER A 204 -10.03 -2.56 -10.92
C SER A 204 -10.64 -1.55 -11.88
N GLU A 205 -10.85 -1.91 -13.15
CA GLU A 205 -11.51 -1.04 -14.13
C GLU A 205 -12.95 -0.73 -13.74
N TRP A 206 -13.62 -1.69 -13.09
CA TRP A 206 -15.04 -1.62 -12.75
C TRP A 206 -15.31 -0.94 -11.41
N ILE A 207 -14.28 -0.70 -10.58
CA ILE A 207 -14.46 0.03 -9.32
C ILE A 207 -14.78 1.49 -9.59
N THR A 208 -15.88 1.94 -9.01
CA THR A 208 -16.34 3.33 -9.01
C THR A 208 -16.16 3.93 -7.62
N GLY A 209 -15.54 5.10 -7.55
CA GLY A 209 -15.32 5.87 -6.33
C GLY A 209 -14.49 7.09 -6.66
N ARG A 210 -14.91 8.27 -6.20
CA ARG A 210 -14.16 9.54 -6.35
C ARG A 210 -13.55 9.91 -5.02
#